data_AF-A0A1J3ELC0-F1
#
_entry.id   AF-A0A1J3ELC0-F1
#
_cell.length_a   1.000
_cell.length_b   1.000
_cell.length_c   1.000
_cell.angle_alpha   90.00
_cell.angle_beta   90.00
_cell.angle_gamma   90.00
#
_symmetry.space_group_name_H-M   'P 1'
#
loop_
_entity.id
_entity.type
_entity.pdbx_description
1 polymer ?
#
loop_
_entity_poly.entity_id
_entity_poly.type
_entity_poly.pdbx_seq_one_letter_code
_entity_poly.pdbx_strand_id
1 'polypeptide(L)'
;WKCFLSGCWTHKNFELGEIAGEELRRLDPEDTAGYVLPFNLYTQAGKWEEAAEMMKLMNERMLKKELSCSWIREKGKIHRFIVGDKHHPQTHEIYEKLKEFD
;
A
#
# COMPACT_ATOMS: atom_id res chain seq x y z
N TRP A 1 -8.22 -1.45 19.10
CA TRP A 1 -7.05 -1.77 18.27
C TRP A 1 -6.76 -0.74 17.18
N LYS A 2 -7.71 -0.37 16.31
CA LYS A 2 -7.49 0.62 15.23
C LYS A 2 -6.78 1.91 15.66
N CYS A 3 -7.27 2.62 16.69
CA CYS A 3 -6.63 3.86 17.15
C CYS A 3 -5.22 3.63 17.70
N PHE A 4 -5.00 2.51 18.41
CA PHE A 4 -3.70 2.14 18.94
C PHE A 4 -2.69 1.83 17.82
N LEU A 5 -3.11 1.02 16.84
CA LEU A 5 -2.34 0.72 15.64
C LEU A 5 -1.98 1.98 14.83
N SER A 6 -2.92 2.93 14.73
CA SER A 6 -2.66 4.24 14.12
C SER A 6 -1.58 5.01 14.87
N GLY A 7 -1.60 5.00 16.21
CA GLY A 7 -0.55 5.59 17.03
C GLY A 7 0.80 4.91 16.82
N CYS A 8 0.84 3.58 16.76
CA CYS A 8 2.05 2.81 16.45
C CYS A 8 2.64 3.21 15.09
N TRP A 9 1.79 3.38 14.07
CA TRP A 9 2.22 3.89 12.77
C TRP A 9 2.78 5.31 12.84
N THR A 10 2.08 6.24 13.50
CA THR A 10 2.53 7.64 13.63
C THR A 10 3.87 7.75 14.36
N HIS A 11 4.09 6.94 15.39
CA HIS A 11 5.31 6.94 16.20
C HIS A 11 6.36 5.94 15.73
N LYS A 12 6.13 5.26 14.61
CA LYS A 12 7.03 4.25 14.02
C LYS A 12 7.38 3.11 15.00
N ASN A 13 6.46 2.78 15.91
CA ASN A 13 6.64 1.67 16.83
C ASN A 13 6.21 0.38 16.14
N PHE A 14 7.21 -0.31 15.60
CA PHE A 14 7.02 -1.51 14.78
C PHE A 14 6.47 -2.69 15.59
N GLU A 15 7.10 -3.02 16.72
CA GLU A 15 6.77 -4.19 17.54
C GLU A 15 5.31 -4.15 18.03
N LEU A 16 4.89 -3.01 18.58
CA LEU A 16 3.50 -2.85 19.03
C LEU A 16 2.51 -2.74 17.86
N GLY A 17 2.96 -2.20 16.73
CA GLY A 17 2.15 -2.09 15.52
C GLY A 17 1.83 -3.44 14.88
N GLU A 18 2.77 -4.38 14.91
CA GLU A 18 2.56 -5.74 14.42
C GLU A 18 1.51 -6.48 15.26
N ILE A 19 1.68 -6.47 16.59
CA ILE A 19 0.72 -7.07 17.54
C ILE A 19 -0.67 -6.43 17.38
N ALA A 20 -0.74 -5.10 17.31
CA ALA A 20 -2.01 -4.41 17.16
C ALA A 20 -2.67 -4.68 15.80
N GLY A 21 -1.88 -4.90 14.75
CA GLY A 21 -2.34 -5.30 13.42
C GLY A 21 -2.92 -6.71 13.43
N GLU A 22 -2.22 -7.66 14.04
CA GLU A 22 -2.69 -9.05 14.20
C GLU A 22 -3.99 -9.12 14.99
N GLU A 23 -4.07 -8.44 16.14
CA GLU A 23 -5.28 -8.41 16.96
C GLU A 23 -6.45 -7.75 16.23
N LEU A 24 -6.21 -6.69 15.45
CA LEU A 24 -7.26 -6.09 14.64
C LEU A 24 -7.77 -7.05 13.57
N ARG A 25 -6.88 -7.74 12.84
CA ARG A 25 -7.28 -8.74 11.83
C ARG A 25 -7.97 -9.96 12.45
N ARG A 26 -7.62 -10.33 13.68
CA ARG A 26 -8.29 -11.41 14.43
C ARG A 26 -9.70 -11.05 14.84
N LEU A 27 -9.93 -9.80 15.24
CA LEU A 27 -11.22 -9.31 15.74
C LEU A 27 -12.16 -8.88 14.62
N ASP A 28 -11.63 -8.18 13.61
CA ASP A 28 -12.38 -7.70 12.45
C ASP A 28 -11.52 -7.90 11.18
N PRO A 29 -11.63 -9.08 10.55
CA PRO A 29 -10.85 -9.42 9.36
C PRO A 29 -11.19 -8.58 8.11
N GLU A 30 -12.29 -7.83 8.13
CA GLU A 30 -12.72 -6.96 7.03
C GLU A 30 -12.27 -5.50 7.22
N ASP A 31 -11.71 -5.19 8.39
CA ASP A 31 -11.19 -3.86 8.69
C ASP A 31 -9.88 -3.61 7.95
N THR A 32 -9.96 -2.75 6.93
CA THR A 32 -8.80 -2.39 6.09
C THR A 32 -7.64 -1.80 6.88
N ALA A 33 -7.87 -1.18 8.05
CA ALA A 33 -6.80 -0.62 8.86
C ALA A 33 -5.88 -1.71 9.43
N GLY A 34 -6.39 -2.92 9.65
CA GLY A 34 -5.62 -4.10 10.07
C GLY A 34 -4.59 -4.57 9.04
N TYR A 35 -4.65 -4.06 7.81
CA TYR A 35 -3.74 -4.42 6.72
C TYR A 35 -2.95 -3.21 6.21
N VAL A 36 -3.61 -2.06 6.04
CA VAL A 36 -2.99 -0.84 5.51
C VAL A 36 -1.95 -0.25 6.47
N LEU A 37 -2.22 -0.24 7.77
CA LEU A 37 -1.30 0.35 8.75
C LEU A 37 -0.04 -0.52 8.96
N PRO A 38 -0.14 -1.87 9.08
CA PRO A 38 1.04 -2.74 9.06
C PRO A 38 1.81 -2.66 7.75
N PHE A 39 1.13 -2.63 6.59
CA PHE A 39 1.79 -2.40 5.30
C PHE A 39 2.65 -1.12 5.31
N ASN A 40 2.10 0.00 5.80
CA ASN A 40 2.85 1.25 5.89
C ASN A 40 4.06 1.13 6.85
N LEU A 41 3.89 0.46 8.00
CA LEU A 41 4.99 0.20 8.93
C LEU A 41 6.12 -0.62 8.28
N TYR A 42 5.79 -1.71 7.58
CA TYR A 42 6.77 -2.55 6.87
C TYR A 42 7.50 -1.74 5.78
N THR A 43 6.78 -0.97 4.96
CA THR A 43 7.42 -0.12 3.93
C THR A 43 8.37 0.93 4.52
N GLN A 44 8.00 1.54 5.64
CA GLN A 44 8.85 2.53 6.31
C GLN A 44 10.10 1.91 6.94
N ALA A 45 10.02 0.64 7.34
CA ALA A 45 11.15 -0.14 7.87
C ALA A 45 12.02 -0.79 6.78
N GLY A 46 11.68 -0.65 5.49
CA GLY A 46 12.37 -1.33 4.39
C GLY A 46 12.10 -2.85 4.33
N LYS A 47 11.04 -3.29 5.00
CA LYS A 47 10.61 -4.69 5.09
C LYS A 47 9.68 -5.04 3.92
N TRP A 48 10.28 -5.17 2.74
CA TRP A 48 9.53 -5.28 1.49
C TRP A 48 8.77 -6.60 1.34
N GLU A 49 9.28 -7.69 1.92
CA GLU A 49 8.64 -9.01 1.88
C GLU A 49 7.35 -9.01 2.70
N GLU A 50 7.39 -8.49 3.94
CA GLU A 50 6.23 -8.38 4.81
C GLU A 50 5.20 -7.38 4.25
N ALA A 51 5.66 -6.29 3.63
CA ALA A 51 4.78 -5.38 2.90
C ALA A 51 4.07 -6.07 1.73
N ALA A 52 4.78 -6.93 0.98
CA ALA A 52 4.19 -7.71 -0.11
C ALA A 52 3.17 -8.73 0.40
N GLU A 53 3.42 -9.36 1.56
CA GLU A 53 2.45 -10.24 2.21
C GLU A 53 1.16 -9.48 2.59
N MET A 54 1.27 -8.29 3.18
CA MET A 54 0.09 -7.49 3.48
C MET A 54 -0.71 -7.12 2.22
N MET A 55 -0.02 -6.80 1.10
CA MET A 55 -0.69 -6.57 -0.19
C MET A 55 -1.41 -7.81 -0.70
N LYS A 56 -0.78 -8.98 -0.60
CA LYS A 56 -1.39 -10.25 -0.98
C LYS A 56 -2.65 -10.53 -0.17
N LEU A 57 -2.59 -10.37 1.16
CA LEU A 57 -3.74 -10.59 2.04
C LEU A 57 -4.89 -9.61 1.75
N MET A 58 -4.60 -8.35 1.44
CA MET A 58 -5.63 -7.38 1.02
C MET A 58 -6.30 -7.80 -0.29
N ASN A 59 -5.52 -8.28 -1.27
CA ASN A 59 -6.05 -8.73 -2.55
C ASN A 59 -6.91 -9.99 -2.43
N GLU A 60 -6.45 -11.00 -1.68
CA GLU A 60 -7.18 -12.25 -1.44
C GLU A 60 -8.55 -12.01 -0.79
N ARG A 61 -8.64 -10.98 0.05
CA ARG A 61 -9.86 -10.59 0.77
C ARG A 61 -10.68 -9.53 0.03
N MET A 62 -10.27 -9.12 -1.17
CA MET A 62 -10.92 -8.03 -1.93
C MET A 62 -11.02 -6.72 -1.12
N LEU A 63 -10.12 -6.53 -0.16
CA LEU A 63 -10.05 -5.34 0.67
C LEU A 63 -9.53 -4.20 -0.19
N LYS A 64 -10.44 -3.31 -0.58
CA LYS A 64 -10.08 -2.13 -1.35
C LYS A 64 -9.34 -1.16 -0.44
N LYS A 65 -8.02 -1.12 -0.59
CA LYS A 65 -7.30 0.13 -0.33
C LYS A 65 -7.84 1.14 -1.34
N GLU A 66 -8.21 2.34 -0.91
CA GLU A 66 -8.30 3.44 -1.88
C GLU A 66 -6.93 3.55 -2.52
N LEU A 67 -6.82 3.07 -3.75
CA LEU A 67 -5.58 3.11 -4.50
C LEU A 67 -5.25 4.59 -4.66
N SER A 68 -4.19 5.04 -3.99
CA SER A 68 -3.63 6.35 -4.25
C SER A 68 -3.20 6.36 -5.70
N CYS A 69 -3.96 7.06 -6.53
CA CYS A 69 -3.63 7.28 -7.92
C CYS A 69 -3.06 8.68 -8.07
N SER A 70 -2.01 8.81 -8.85
CA SER A 70 -1.63 10.09 -9.41
C SER A 70 -2.22 10.19 -10.81
N TRP A 71 -2.43 11.41 -11.29
CA TRP A 71 -2.84 11.63 -12.66
C TRP A 71 -2.20 12.88 -13.21
N ILE A 72 -1.97 12.89 -14.52
CA ILE A 72 -1.55 14.07 -15.27
C ILE A 72 -2.56 14.34 -16.38
N ARG A 73 -2.61 15.59 -16.82
CA ARG A 73 -3.39 16.00 -17.99
C ARG A 73 -2.43 16.40 -19.11
N GLU A 74 -2.52 15.70 -20.24
CA GLU A 74 -1.75 16.00 -21.44
C GLU A 74 -2.70 16.12 -22.63
N LYS A 75 -2.65 17.23 -23.38
CA LYS A 75 -3.45 17.45 -24.61
C LYS A 75 -4.93 17.08 -24.46
N GLY A 76 -5.51 17.42 -23.30
CA GLY A 76 -6.92 17.14 -22.98
C GLY A 76 -7.20 15.72 -22.48
N LYS A 77 -6.25 14.78 -22.58
CA LYS A 77 -6.37 13.43 -22.04
C LYS A 77 -5.89 13.37 -20.58
N ILE A 78 -6.54 12.54 -19.78
CA ILE A 78 -6.13 12.25 -18.40
C ILE A 78 -5.41 10.91 -18.41
N HIS A 79 -4.19 10.91 -17.90
CA HIS A 79 -3.37 9.72 -17.74
C HIS A 79 -3.31 9.41 -16.26
N ARG A 80 -3.83 8.24 -15.86
CA ARG A 80 -3.87 7.79 -14.47
C ARG A 80 -2.72 6.81 -14.24
N PHE A 81 -2.06 6.94 -13.09
CA PHE A 81 -1.02 6.04 -12.64
C PHE A 81 -1.39 5.52 -11.27
N ILE A 82 -1.36 4.20 -11.14
CA ILE A 82 -1.58 3.49 -9.89
C ILE A 82 -0.32 2.66 -9.65
N VAL A 83 0.10 2.54 -8.40
CA VAL A 83 1.27 1.72 -8.03
C VAL A 83 1.07 0.29 -8.56
N GLY A 84 2.02 -0.19 -9.37
CA GLY A 84 1.99 -1.52 -9.97
C GLY A 84 1.08 -1.69 -11.19
N ASP A 85 0.34 -0.65 -11.59
CA ASP A 85 -0.52 -0.69 -12.76
C ASP A 85 0.28 -0.61 -14.07
N LYS A 86 -0.13 -1.45 -15.04
CA LYS A 86 0.46 -1.58 -16.37
C LYS A 86 -0.57 -1.41 -17.50
N HIS A 87 -1.77 -0.90 -17.19
CA HIS A 87 -2.84 -0.69 -18.19
C HIS A 87 -2.63 0.57 -19.03
N HIS A 88 -1.65 1.42 -18.71
CA HIS A 88 -1.40 2.64 -19.48
C HIS A 88 -0.93 2.28 -20.90
N PRO A 89 -1.49 2.89 -21.97
CA PRO A 89 -1.11 2.55 -23.35
C PRO A 89 0.38 2.72 -23.65
N GLN A 90 1.05 3.60 -22.92
CA GLN A 90 2.49 3.88 -23.03
C GLN A 90 3.30 3.27 -21.87
N THR A 91 2.80 2.21 -21.24
CA THR A 91 3.47 1.58 -20.08
C THR A 91 4.91 1.22 -20.43
N HIS A 92 5.19 0.65 -21.61
CA HIS A 92 6.55 0.24 -21.97
C HIS A 92 7.52 1.44 -21.97
N GLU A 93 7.15 2.53 -22.63
CA GLU A 93 7.99 3.73 -22.77
C GLU A 93 8.21 4.42 -21.41
N ILE A 94 7.19 4.44 -20.54
CA ILE A 94 7.32 5.00 -19.19
C ILE A 94 8.35 4.20 -18.39
N TYR A 95 8.27 2.86 -18.40
CA TYR A 95 9.19 2.02 -17.63
C TYR A 95 10.61 2.04 -18.21
N GLU A 96 10.79 2.11 -19.54
CA GLU A 96 12.11 2.33 -20.14
C GLU A 96 12.71 3.67 -19.68
N LYS A 97 11.89 4.74 -19.66
CA LYS A 97 12.36 6.05 -19.20
C LYS A 97 12.72 6.07 -17.71
N LEU A 98 11.99 5.34 -16.87
CA LEU A 98 12.28 5.23 -15.43
C LEU A 98 13.64 4.58 -15.17
N LYS A 99 14.04 3.58 -15.96
CA LYS A 99 15.36 2.94 -15.84
C LYS A 99 16.55 3.90 -16.07
N GLU A 100 16.32 5.05 -16.71
CA GLU A 100 17.37 6.08 -16.87
C GLU A 100 17.59 6.89 -15.58
N PHE A 101 16.70 6.79 -14.60
CA PHE A 101 16.74 7.53 -13.32
C PHE A 101 17.12 6.66 -12.11
N ASP A 102 17.26 5.34 -12.30
CA ASP A 102 17.76 4.38 -11.30
C ASP A 102 19.29 4.28 -11.34
#